data_AF-A0A2E2VFM3-F1
#
_entry.id   AF-A0A2E2VFM3-F1
#
_cell.length_a   1.000
_cell.length_b   1.000
_cell.length_c   1.000
_cell.angle_alpha   90.00
_cell.angle_beta   90.00
_cell.angle_gamma   90.00
#
_symmetry.space_group_name_H-M   'P 1'
#
loop_
_entity.id
_entity.type
_entity.pdbx_description
1 polymer ?
#
loop_
_entity_poly.entity_id
_entity_poly.type
_entity_poly.pdbx_seq_one_letter_code
_entity_poly.pdbx_strand_id
1 'polypeptide(L)'
;MYCDVRAYPLQIMMWHEIVNDTVDGIPVAVTFCPLCNSAIVFDKTLNDQLHTLGTSGMLRNSNLIMWGGQTETWWQQLTGEGIIGQLAGHQLAFIPAQIISWDDFKANNPEGSVLARETGTGRRYGVNP
;
A
#
# COMPACT_ATOMS: atom_id res chain seq x y z
N MET A 1 8.82 21.64 12.74
CA MET A 1 9.09 20.21 12.45
C MET A 1 8.14 19.85 11.33
N TYR A 2 8.64 19.69 10.11
CA TYR A 2 7.80 19.35 8.97
C TYR A 2 7.52 17.85 9.04
N CYS A 3 6.24 17.47 9.03
CA CYS A 3 5.85 16.06 8.93
C CYS A 3 6.29 15.54 7.55
N ASP A 4 6.89 14.35 7.50
CA ASP A 4 7.16 13.67 6.24
C ASP A 4 5.83 13.25 5.60
N VAL A 5 5.39 13.97 4.56
CA VAL A 5 4.12 13.72 3.86
C VAL A 5 4.40 13.14 2.47
N ARG A 6 3.75 12.01 2.18
CA ARG A 6 3.89 11.29 0.90
C ARG A 6 2.58 11.19 0.13
N ALA A 7 2.67 11.29 -1.20
CA ALA A 7 1.60 10.94 -2.12
C ALA A 7 2.01 9.78 -3.02
N TYR A 8 1.08 8.84 -3.22
CA TYR A 8 1.24 7.67 -4.07
C TYR A 8 0.19 7.76 -5.20
N PRO A 9 0.57 8.16 -6.42
CA PRO A 9 -0.39 8.38 -7.49
C PRO A 9 -1.20 7.11 -7.81
N LEU A 10 -2.53 7.22 -7.81
CA LEU A 10 -3.42 6.10 -8.14
C LEU A 10 -3.11 5.48 -9.52
N GLN A 11 -2.64 6.28 -10.47
CA GLN A 11 -2.23 5.80 -11.80
C GLN A 11 -1.06 4.81 -11.74
N ILE A 12 -0.19 4.89 -10.74
CA ILE A 12 0.89 3.93 -10.49
C ILE A 12 0.34 2.77 -9.66
N MET A 13 -0.40 3.09 -8.58
CA MET A 13 -0.97 2.09 -7.68
C MET A 13 -1.93 1.13 -8.36
N MET A 14 -2.64 1.56 -9.41
CA MET A 14 -3.53 0.69 -10.19
C MET A 14 -2.80 -0.43 -10.95
N TRP A 15 -1.49 -0.27 -11.21
CA TRP A 15 -0.67 -1.27 -11.89
C TRP A 15 0.18 -2.10 -10.94
N HIS A 16 0.65 -1.50 -9.84
CA HIS A 16 1.60 -2.14 -8.91
C HIS A 16 0.95 -2.61 -7.62
N GLU A 17 -0.22 -2.05 -7.29
CA GLU A 17 -1.11 -2.36 -6.17
C GLU A 17 -0.51 -2.17 -4.77
N ILE A 18 0.80 -2.33 -4.56
CA ILE A 18 1.47 -2.29 -3.26
C ILE A 18 2.81 -1.57 -3.37
N VAL A 19 3.07 -0.64 -2.46
CA VAL A 19 4.37 0.02 -2.24
C VAL A 19 4.77 -0.19 -0.79
N ASN A 20 5.98 -0.74 -0.58
CA ASN A 20 6.59 -0.82 0.74
C ASN A 20 7.49 0.41 0.93
N ASP A 21 7.22 1.22 1.94
CA ASP A 21 7.91 2.49 2.18
C ASP A 21 8.23 2.69 3.67
N THR A 22 8.86 3.81 3.99
CA THR A 22 9.03 4.32 5.35
C THR A 22 8.68 5.80 5.36
N VAL A 23 7.64 6.17 6.12
CA VAL A 23 7.13 7.54 6.20
C VAL A 23 7.23 8.01 7.62
N ASP A 24 7.95 9.11 7.86
CA ASP A 24 8.21 9.62 9.20
C ASP A 24 8.82 8.57 10.16
N GLY A 25 9.66 7.68 9.61
CA GLY A 25 10.27 6.56 10.33
C GLY A 25 9.37 5.35 10.56
N ILE A 26 8.08 5.42 10.19
CA ILE A 26 7.14 4.30 10.31
C ILE A 26 7.21 3.44 9.05
N PRO A 27 7.51 2.14 9.16
CA PRO A 27 7.47 1.24 8.00
C PRO A 27 6.02 1.01 7.57
N VAL A 28 5.71 1.33 6.31
CA VAL A 28 4.33 1.23 5.80
C VAL A 28 4.22 0.36 4.56
N ALA A 29 3.05 -0.25 4.39
CA ALA A 29 2.62 -0.82 3.12
C ALA A 29 1.41 -0.03 2.62
N VAL A 30 1.61 0.72 1.53
CA VAL A 30 0.55 1.48 0.85
C VAL A 30 -0.06 0.59 -0.20
N THR A 31 -1.37 0.38 -0.15
CA THR A 31 -2.05 -0.61 -0.98
C THR A 31 -3.25 0.00 -1.71
N PHE A 32 -3.51 -0.47 -2.92
CA PHE A 32 -4.68 -0.13 -3.69
C PHE A 32 -5.20 -1.36 -4.43
N CYS A 33 -6.47 -1.73 -4.16
CA CYS A 33 -7.15 -2.76 -4.93
C CYS A 33 -8.01 -2.08 -6.01
N PRO A 34 -7.66 -2.20 -7.31
CA PRO A 34 -8.39 -1.51 -8.38
C PRO A 34 -9.82 -2.03 -8.57
N LEU A 35 -10.07 -3.31 -8.27
CA LEU A 35 -11.40 -3.91 -8.38
C LEU A 35 -12.37 -3.44 -7.29
N CYS A 36 -11.85 -3.14 -6.10
CA CYS A 36 -12.65 -2.67 -4.98
C CYS A 36 -12.61 -1.15 -4.79
N ASN A 37 -11.75 -0.45 -5.53
CA ASN A 37 -11.44 0.96 -5.33
C ASN A 37 -11.08 1.29 -3.87
N SER A 38 -10.32 0.41 -3.22
CA SER A 38 -9.92 0.54 -1.80
C SER A 38 -8.44 0.89 -1.68
N ALA A 39 -8.15 2.07 -1.13
CA ALA A 39 -6.82 2.50 -0.74
C ALA A 39 -6.64 2.32 0.77
N ILE A 40 -5.71 1.45 1.18
CA ILE A 40 -5.45 1.16 2.60
C ILE A 40 -3.96 1.17 2.85
N VAL A 41 -3.56 1.76 3.98
CA VAL A 41 -2.18 1.77 4.44
C VAL A 41 -2.09 0.97 5.73
N PHE A 42 -1.06 0.14 5.83
CA PHE A 42 -0.77 -0.66 7.02
C PHE A 42 0.59 -0.31 7.59
N ASP A 43 0.73 -0.37 8.91
CA ASP A 43 2.02 -0.60 9.54
C ASP A 43 2.43 -2.04 9.21
N LYS A 44 3.61 -2.20 8.60
CA LYS A 44 4.15 -3.51 8.23
C LYS A 44 5.05 -4.09 9.32
N THR A 45 4.98 -3.55 10.53
CA THR A 45 5.58 -4.09 11.74
C THR A 45 4.55 -4.89 12.51
N LEU A 46 4.84 -6.16 12.75
CA LEU A 46 4.00 -7.02 13.56
C LEU A 46 4.88 -7.95 14.38
N ASN A 47 4.60 -8.02 15.69
CA ASN A 47 5.39 -8.78 16.67
C ASN A 47 6.89 -8.41 16.62
N ASP A 48 7.18 -7.11 16.57
CA ASP A 48 8.54 -6.54 16.47
C ASP A 48 9.34 -6.98 15.23
N GLN A 49 8.64 -7.52 14.22
CA GLN A 49 9.23 -7.93 12.96
C GLN A 49 8.72 -7.08 11.80
N LEU A 50 9.64 -6.66 10.94
CA LEU A 50 9.34 -5.97 9.71
C LEU A 50 8.94 -6.98 8.62
N HIS A 51 7.75 -6.79 8.07
CA HIS A 51 7.23 -7.59 6.97
C HIS A 51 7.33 -6.82 5.66
N THR A 52 7.49 -7.56 4.56
CA THR A 52 7.36 -7.02 3.20
C THR A 52 6.11 -7.63 2.58
N LEU A 53 5.25 -6.77 2.05
CA LEU A 53 4.04 -7.21 1.36
C LEU A 53 4.20 -7.13 -0.15
N GLY A 54 3.63 -8.11 -0.85
CA GLY A 54 3.61 -8.17 -2.32
C GLY A 54 2.26 -8.62 -2.84
N THR A 55 2.07 -8.55 -4.16
CA THR A 55 0.85 -9.03 -4.80
C THR A 55 0.91 -10.56 -4.93
N SER A 56 -0.16 -11.26 -4.55
CA SER A 56 -0.22 -12.72 -4.71
C SER A 56 -0.74 -13.16 -6.09
N GLY A 57 -1.37 -12.24 -6.83
CA GLY A 57 -2.16 -12.55 -8.03
C GLY A 57 -3.52 -13.21 -7.73
N MET A 58 -3.87 -13.41 -6.46
CA MET A 58 -5.11 -14.04 -6.02
C MET A 58 -6.10 -13.01 -5.48
N LEU A 59 -7.39 -13.36 -5.58
CA LEU A 59 -8.51 -12.54 -5.11
C LEU A 59 -9.40 -13.36 -4.18
N ARG A 60 -9.97 -12.70 -3.18
CA ARG A 60 -11.06 -13.23 -2.35
C ARG A 60 -12.11 -12.16 -2.17
N ASN A 61 -13.37 -12.49 -2.46
CA ASN A 61 -14.48 -11.52 -2.49
C ASN A 61 -14.17 -10.30 -3.38
N SER A 62 -13.52 -10.55 -4.51
CA SER A 62 -13.02 -9.52 -5.45
C SER A 62 -11.96 -8.56 -4.88
N ASN A 63 -11.51 -8.77 -3.64
CA ASN A 63 -10.48 -7.96 -3.00
C ASN A 63 -9.11 -8.66 -3.07
N LEU A 64 -8.07 -7.85 -3.23
CA LEU A 64 -6.67 -8.26 -3.32
C LEU A 64 -6.27 -9.11 -2.10
N ILE A 65 -5.63 -10.24 -2.38
CA ILE A 65 -4.84 -10.98 -1.39
C ILE A 65 -3.37 -10.56 -1.52
N MET A 66 -2.80 -10.08 -0.44
CA MET A 66 -1.40 -9.69 -0.35
C MET A 66 -0.57 -10.87 0.16
N TRP A 67 0.61 -11.09 -0.40
CA TRP A 67 1.59 -12.06 0.08
C TRP A 67 2.56 -11.39 1.05
N GLY A 68 2.77 -11.99 2.22
CA GLY A 68 3.78 -11.58 3.19
C GLY A 68 5.04 -12.43 3.05
N GLY A 69 6.16 -11.81 2.68
CA GLY A 69 7.34 -12.53 2.23
C GLY A 69 8.03 -13.38 3.30
N GLN A 70 8.11 -12.89 4.53
CA GLN A 70 8.87 -13.51 5.61
C GLN A 70 8.15 -14.69 6.27
N THR A 71 6.81 -14.69 6.21
CA THR A 71 5.95 -15.59 6.99
C THR A 71 5.05 -16.45 6.11
N GLU A 72 5.18 -16.30 4.79
CA GLU A 72 4.32 -16.86 3.76
C GLU A 72 2.82 -16.63 4.05
N THR A 73 2.52 -15.55 4.78
CA THR A 73 1.15 -15.25 5.22
C THR A 73 0.42 -14.55 4.10
N TRP A 74 -0.82 -14.96 3.84
CA TRP A 74 -1.72 -14.30 2.92
C TRP A 74 -2.63 -13.36 3.69
N TRP A 75 -2.69 -12.11 3.26
CA TRP A 75 -3.41 -11.04 3.95
C TRP A 75 -4.55 -10.53 3.08
N GLN A 76 -5.76 -10.42 3.64
CA GLN A 76 -6.88 -9.78 2.97
C GLN A 76 -6.67 -8.26 2.98
N GLN A 77 -6.51 -7.61 1.83
CA GLN A 77 -6.17 -6.18 1.75
C GLN A 77 -7.19 -5.28 2.43
N LEU A 78 -8.49 -5.60 2.35
CA LEU A 78 -9.52 -4.75 2.91
C LEU A 78 -9.52 -4.73 4.45
N THR A 79 -9.18 -5.85 5.09
CA THR A 79 -9.27 -6.02 6.54
C THR A 79 -7.90 -6.05 7.23
N GLY A 80 -6.82 -6.26 6.49
CA GLY A 80 -5.49 -6.51 7.06
C GLY A 80 -5.37 -7.86 7.77
N GLU A 81 -6.35 -8.75 7.63
CA GLU A 81 -6.37 -10.06 8.32
C GLU A 81 -5.48 -11.08 7.60
N GLY A 82 -4.63 -11.78 8.35
CA GLY A 82 -3.90 -12.95 7.89
C GLY A 82 -4.84 -14.14 7.79
N ILE A 83 -5.11 -14.64 6.59
CA ILE A 83 -6.09 -15.71 6.36
C ILE A 83 -5.45 -17.09 6.21
N ILE A 84 -4.18 -17.15 5.79
CA ILE A 84 -3.40 -18.39 5.60
C ILE A 84 -1.95 -18.09 5.96
N GLY A 85 -1.22 -19.07 6.48
CA GLY A 85 0.22 -18.97 6.77
C GLY A 85 0.52 -18.79 8.25
N GLN A 86 1.78 -18.47 8.57
CA GLN A 86 2.27 -18.47 9.94
C GLN A 86 1.53 -17.48 10.86
N LEU A 87 1.07 -16.35 10.31
CA LEU A 87 0.37 -15.31 11.05
C LEU A 87 -1.15 -15.32 10.82
N ALA A 88 -1.72 -16.47 10.44
CA ALA A 88 -3.17 -16.59 10.31
C ALA A 88 -3.90 -16.16 11.60
N GLY A 89 -5.02 -15.45 11.45
CA GLY A 89 -5.80 -14.86 12.54
C GLY A 89 -5.25 -13.55 13.13
N HIS A 90 -4.05 -13.12 12.75
CA HIS A 90 -3.53 -11.80 13.12
C HIS A 90 -4.05 -10.72 12.18
N GLN A 91 -3.95 -9.46 12.60
CA GLN A 91 -4.37 -8.31 11.83
C GLN A 91 -3.25 -7.26 11.78
N LEU A 92 -2.97 -6.73 10.59
CA LEU A 92 -2.09 -5.59 10.40
C LEU A 92 -2.75 -4.32 10.95
N ALA A 93 -1.95 -3.44 11.57
CA ALA A 93 -2.46 -2.17 12.07
C ALA A 93 -2.70 -1.20 10.91
N PHE A 94 -3.88 -0.57 10.88
CA PHE A 94 -4.23 0.45 9.90
C PHE A 94 -3.53 1.77 10.21
N ILE A 95 -2.98 2.40 9.17
CA ILE A 95 -2.50 3.77 9.23
C ILE A 95 -3.50 4.66 8.47
N PRO A 96 -4.01 5.74 9.09
CA PRO A 96 -4.90 6.66 8.41
C PRO A 96 -4.28 7.23 7.13
N ALA A 97 -5.01 7.15 6.03
CA ALA A 97 -4.63 7.72 4.75
C ALA A 97 -5.88 8.23 4.02
N GLN A 98 -5.69 9.17 3.10
CA GLN A 98 -6.78 9.78 2.34
C GLN A 98 -6.50 9.72 0.84
N ILE A 99 -7.56 9.54 0.06
CA ILE A 99 -7.53 9.82 -1.37
C ILE A 99 -7.97 11.28 -1.54
N ILE A 100 -7.06 12.11 -2.05
CA ILE A 100 -7.30 13.53 -2.30
C ILE A 100 -6.92 13.90 -3.74
N SER A 101 -7.37 15.05 -4.21
CA SER A 101 -6.95 15.57 -5.51
C SER A 101 -5.47 15.95 -5.49
N TRP A 102 -4.85 15.96 -6.67
CA TRP A 102 -3.48 16.45 -6.81
C TRP A 102 -3.35 17.92 -6.44
N ASP A 103 -4.33 18.73 -6.83
CA ASP A 103 -4.33 20.17 -6.53
C ASP A 103 -4.38 20.42 -5.02
N ASP A 104 -5.23 19.68 -4.29
CA ASP A 104 -5.30 19.77 -2.83
C ASP A 104 -4.00 19.30 -2.16
N PHE A 105 -3.41 18.20 -2.63
CA PHE A 105 -2.14 17.72 -2.08
C PHE A 105 -1.05 18.77 -2.24
N LYS A 106 -0.90 19.31 -3.46
CA LYS A 106 0.13 20.30 -3.78
C LYS A 106 -0.07 21.62 -3.04
N ALA A 107 -1.32 22.06 -2.89
CA ALA A 107 -1.63 23.31 -2.18
C ALA A 107 -1.35 23.19 -0.67
N ASN A 108 -1.67 22.04 -0.05
CA ASN A 108 -1.56 21.85 1.39
C ASN A 108 -0.22 21.26 1.84
N ASN A 109 0.54 20.63 0.94
CA ASN A 109 1.81 19.96 1.24
C ASN A 109 2.89 20.35 0.21
N PRO A 110 3.33 21.62 0.17
CA PRO A 110 4.29 22.10 -0.83
C PRO A 110 5.65 21.39 -0.77
N GLU A 111 6.05 20.91 0.40
CA GLU A 111 7.27 20.13 0.64
C GLU A 111 7.02 18.61 0.61
N GLY A 112 5.78 18.19 0.33
CA GLY A 112 5.40 16.78 0.28
C GLY A 112 6.06 16.06 -0.89
N SER A 113 6.47 14.81 -0.68
CA SER A 113 7.07 14.00 -1.73
C SER A 113 6.03 13.17 -2.47
N VAL A 114 6.22 12.97 -3.76
CA VAL A 114 5.35 12.15 -4.61
C VAL A 114 6.15 10.97 -5.15
N LEU A 115 5.57 9.77 -5.15
CA LEU A 115 6.19 8.61 -5.76
C LEU A 115 6.54 8.88 -7.23
N ALA A 116 7.81 8.65 -7.56
CA ALA A 116 8.37 8.86 -8.89
C ALA A 116 7.75 7.90 -9.91
N ARG A 117 7.70 8.31 -11.19
CA ARG A 117 7.16 7.49 -12.28
C ARG A 117 8.17 6.44 -12.76
N GLU A 118 9.43 6.61 -12.42
CA GLU A 118 10.56 5.75 -12.75
C GLU A 118 10.54 4.50 -11.86
N THR A 119 9.53 3.65 -12.00
CA THR A 119 9.35 2.46 -11.15
C THR A 119 10.17 1.24 -11.61
N GLY A 120 11.15 1.43 -12.49
CA GLY A 120 11.88 0.33 -13.14
C GLY A 120 11.11 -0.42 -14.23
N THR A 121 9.92 0.04 -14.63
CA THR A 121 9.13 -0.53 -15.73
C THR A 121 8.89 0.51 -16.82
N GLY A 122 8.95 0.12 -18.10
CA GLY A 122 8.71 1.01 -19.24
C GLY A 122 7.23 1.34 -19.51
N ARG A 123 6.40 1.38 -18.46
CA ARG A 123 4.93 1.53 -18.60
C ARG A 123 4.52 2.99 -18.74
N ARG A 124 3.49 3.24 -19.55
CA ARG A 124 2.76 4.52 -19.58
C ARG A 124 1.62 4.48 -18.56
N TYR A 125 1.79 5.17 -17.43
CA TYR A 125 0.73 5.36 -16.45
C TYR A 125 -0.34 6.34 -16.94
N GLY A 126 -1.57 6.17 -16.47
CA GLY A 126 -2.73 6.99 -16.88
C GLY A 126 -3.66 6.31 -17.88
N VAL A 127 -3.40 5.05 -18.23
CA VAL A 127 -4.33 4.16 -18.94
C VAL A 127 -4.67 3.02 -17.98
N ASN A 128 -5.95 2.69 -17.88
CA ASN A 128 -6.38 1.53 -17.08
C ASN A 128 -5.90 0.23 -17.75
N PRO A 129 -5.49 -0.77 -16.97
CA PRO A 129 -5.15 -2.10 -17.48
C PRO A 129 -6.25 -2.74 -18.32
#